data_AF-A0A7X6XG81-F1
#
_entry.id   AF-A0A7X6XG81-F1
#
_cell.length_a   1.000
_cell.length_b   1.000
_cell.length_c   1.000
_cell.angle_alpha   90.00
_cell.angle_beta   90.00
_cell.angle_gamma   90.00
#
_symmetry.space_group_name_H-M   'P 1'
#
loop_
_entity.id
_entity.type
_entity.pdbx_description
1 polymer ?
#
loop_
_entity_poly.entity_id
_entity_poly.type
_entity_poly.pdbx_seq_one_letter_code
_entity_poly.pdbx_strand_id
1 'polypeptide(L)'
;QLSTGKKDWDKLTSEEEALLEKYDEVFEDIWDILGGGCSWYCGGGSKEVTASSYLKSQSSNNYEPKNAHDLNYKSAWVEGVPGYGKGEYLMYTFEGKSPRITEIIVVNGYVKSEAAYRDNSRVKKLKVYLNDKPYVVLNLEDKIANQGFKVEPIGNGNREDWKALETKPDWTLKFEILEVYKGLKYEDTAISEIYFDGLDVHCFAKGTKVQLADNSTKNIENLKIGDMVAYLDLETKEIKSAKIEKLEKVIHHGLVRYKFESGIEITATQDHPFRIENKGWASLKPDKSKQYKGFENIEKIYIGDLFLTEKGTDKLISIDFLEGEQETYTISRLRYGDNFIANGLIVGIEELNY
;
A
#
# COMPACT_ATOMS: atom_id res chain seq x y z
N GLN A 1 -2.07 7.78 28.27
CA GLN A 1 -2.40 6.33 28.37
C GLN A 1 -2.19 5.58 27.04
N LEU A 2 -2.11 6.31 25.92
CA LEU A 2 -1.85 5.77 24.58
C LEU A 2 -0.66 4.79 24.53
N SER A 3 0.45 5.08 25.22
CA SER A 3 1.64 4.20 25.22
C SER A 3 1.43 2.77 25.71
N THR A 4 0.28 2.47 26.32
CA THR A 4 -0.07 1.14 26.84
C THR A 4 -0.85 0.27 25.85
N GLY A 5 -1.33 0.82 24.73
CA GLY A 5 -2.08 0.08 23.68
C GLY A 5 -3.51 -0.32 24.08
N LYS A 6 -4.09 0.28 25.12
CA LYS A 6 -5.49 0.03 25.51
C LYS A 6 -6.37 1.25 25.21
N LYS A 7 -7.42 1.04 24.42
CA LYS A 7 -8.51 2.03 24.19
C LYS A 7 -9.46 2.00 25.39
N ASP A 8 -9.39 3.01 26.26
CA ASP A 8 -10.34 3.24 27.37
C ASP A 8 -10.82 4.69 27.26
N TRP A 9 -11.97 4.87 26.61
CA TRP A 9 -12.53 6.19 26.26
C TRP A 9 -12.84 7.05 27.48
N ASP A 10 -13.11 6.45 28.64
CA ASP A 10 -13.51 7.16 29.86
C ASP A 10 -12.33 7.80 30.62
N LYS A 11 -11.09 7.67 30.12
CA LYS A 11 -9.87 8.14 30.79
C LYS A 11 -8.92 8.98 29.92
N LEU A 12 -9.31 9.30 28.69
CA LEU A 12 -8.49 10.06 27.76
C LEU A 12 -8.52 11.56 28.10
N THR A 13 -7.40 12.23 27.87
CA THR A 13 -7.39 13.71 27.83
C THR A 13 -7.99 14.20 26.50
N SER A 14 -8.47 15.44 26.46
CA SER A 14 -9.07 16.01 25.24
C SER A 14 -8.13 16.05 24.04
N GLU A 15 -6.81 16.10 24.26
CA GLU A 15 -5.79 15.97 23.20
C GLU A 15 -5.63 14.52 22.72
N GLU A 16 -5.73 13.53 23.60
CA GLU A 16 -5.70 12.11 23.25
C GLU A 16 -7.00 11.67 22.55
N GLU A 17 -8.16 12.21 22.93
CA GLU A 17 -9.45 12.02 22.23
C GLU A 17 -9.40 12.60 20.82
N ALA A 18 -8.90 13.83 20.63
CA ALA A 18 -8.79 14.46 19.32
C ALA A 18 -7.78 13.75 18.40
N LEU A 19 -6.73 13.13 18.97
CA LEU A 19 -5.84 12.26 18.22
C LEU A 19 -6.56 10.96 17.82
N LEU A 20 -7.27 10.32 18.75
CA LEU A 20 -7.98 9.08 18.46
C LEU A 20 -9.10 9.30 17.44
N GLU A 21 -10.00 10.28 17.58
CA GLU A 21 -11.03 10.58 16.57
C GLU A 21 -10.47 10.79 15.14
N LYS A 22 -9.23 11.28 15.03
CA LYS A 22 -8.54 11.48 13.74
C LYS A 22 -7.94 10.19 13.15
N TYR A 23 -7.67 9.16 13.97
CA TYR A 23 -6.97 7.91 13.59
C TYR A 23 -7.77 6.61 13.89
N ASP A 24 -8.93 6.68 14.54
CA ASP A 24 -9.59 5.53 15.20
C ASP A 24 -10.39 4.60 14.27
N GLU A 25 -10.83 5.05 13.09
CA GLU A 25 -11.64 4.18 12.22
C GLU A 25 -10.83 3.11 11.47
N VAL A 26 -9.51 3.21 11.43
CA VAL A 26 -8.66 2.34 10.59
C VAL A 26 -7.53 1.68 11.39
N PHE A 27 -7.04 2.26 12.48
CA PHE A 27 -5.93 1.69 13.26
C PHE A 27 -6.47 0.97 14.51
N GLU A 28 -6.08 -0.30 14.69
CA GLU A 28 -6.52 -1.11 15.83
C GLU A 28 -5.80 -0.67 17.11
N ASP A 29 -4.53 -0.30 16.99
CA ASP A 29 -3.65 0.19 18.05
C ASP A 29 -2.94 1.49 17.64
N ILE A 30 -2.60 2.34 18.61
CA ILE A 30 -1.81 3.57 18.42
C ILE A 30 -0.39 3.32 17.90
N TRP A 31 0.08 2.07 18.01
CA TRP A 31 1.38 1.63 17.54
C TRP A 31 1.34 1.11 16.10
N ASP A 32 0.18 0.95 15.49
CA ASP A 32 0.06 0.44 14.13
C ASP A 32 0.68 1.41 13.12
N ILE A 33 1.61 0.91 12.31
CA ILE A 33 2.28 1.67 11.24
C ILE A 33 1.36 1.82 10.05
N LEU A 34 0.61 0.76 9.75
CA LEU A 34 -0.45 0.72 8.75
C LEU A 34 -1.73 0.29 9.45
N GLY A 35 -2.79 1.10 9.38
CA GLY A 35 -4.12 0.67 9.83
C GLY A 35 -4.72 -0.34 8.87
N GLY A 36 -5.84 -0.96 9.22
CA GLY A 36 -6.63 -1.93 8.44
C GLY A 36 -7.18 -1.46 7.08
N GLY A 37 -6.60 -0.43 6.47
CA GLY A 37 -6.83 -0.05 5.07
C GLY A 37 -5.86 -0.74 4.10
N CYS A 38 -6.10 -0.61 2.79
CA CYS A 38 -5.24 -1.19 1.76
C CYS A 38 -3.79 -0.70 1.88
N SER A 39 -2.81 -1.59 1.75
CA SER A 39 -1.38 -1.29 1.64
C SER A 39 -0.76 -2.11 0.51
N TRP A 40 0.51 -1.87 0.17
CA TRP A 40 1.24 -2.73 -0.77
C TRP A 40 1.17 -4.21 -0.37
N TYR A 41 1.10 -4.48 0.92
CA TYR A 41 0.93 -5.81 1.52
C TYR A 41 -0.39 -6.50 1.15
N CYS A 42 -1.38 -5.78 0.61
CA CYS A 42 -2.61 -6.38 0.06
C CYS A 42 -2.38 -7.15 -1.24
N GLY A 43 -1.27 -6.91 -1.95
CA GLY A 43 -0.85 -7.72 -3.10
C GLY A 43 0.12 -8.84 -2.73
N GLY A 44 0.46 -8.97 -1.45
CA GLY A 44 1.51 -9.84 -0.91
C GLY A 44 2.64 -9.04 -0.26
N GLY A 45 3.36 -9.68 0.66
CA GLY A 45 4.47 -9.08 1.41
C GLY A 45 5.79 -9.81 1.22
N SER A 46 6.73 -9.57 2.14
CA SER A 46 7.89 -10.45 2.25
C SER A 46 7.44 -11.86 2.65
N LYS A 47 7.94 -12.87 1.95
CA LYS A 47 7.83 -14.28 2.30
C LYS A 47 8.50 -14.59 3.63
N GLU A 48 9.63 -13.95 3.90
CA GLU A 48 10.43 -14.18 5.09
C GLU A 48 11.27 -12.94 5.44
N VAL A 49 11.46 -12.71 6.74
CA VAL A 49 12.38 -11.70 7.27
C VAL A 49 13.35 -12.37 8.24
N THR A 50 14.64 -12.28 7.93
CA THR A 50 15.74 -12.83 8.75
C THR A 50 16.77 -11.75 9.07
N ALA A 51 17.70 -12.04 9.98
CA ALA A 51 18.83 -11.17 10.28
C ALA A 51 20.12 -11.97 10.44
N SER A 52 21.27 -11.30 10.33
CA SER A 52 22.58 -11.85 10.69
C SER A 52 22.65 -12.27 12.16
N SER A 53 22.07 -11.45 13.04
CA SER A 53 21.90 -11.73 14.46
C SER A 53 20.77 -10.88 15.03
N TYR A 54 20.40 -11.15 16.28
CA TYR A 54 19.51 -10.29 17.04
C TYR A 54 19.78 -10.43 18.54
N LEU A 55 19.52 -9.34 19.28
CA LEU A 55 19.68 -9.30 20.72
C LEU A 55 18.74 -10.29 21.39
N LYS A 56 19.24 -11.02 22.39
CA LYS A 56 18.42 -11.95 23.19
C LYS A 56 17.31 -11.18 23.91
N SER A 57 16.15 -11.82 24.05
CA SER A 57 15.02 -11.26 24.77
C SER A 57 15.38 -10.80 26.18
N GLN A 58 14.84 -9.66 26.58
CA GLN A 58 15.04 -9.04 27.89
C GLN A 58 13.69 -8.74 28.52
N SER A 59 13.41 -9.39 29.64
CA SER A 59 12.10 -9.32 30.30
C SER A 59 10.99 -9.71 29.31
N SER A 60 10.02 -8.83 29.05
CA SER A 60 8.92 -9.07 28.10
C SER A 60 9.25 -8.68 26.66
N ASN A 61 10.39 -8.03 26.40
CA ASN A 61 10.76 -7.58 25.05
C ASN A 61 11.59 -8.66 24.34
N ASN A 62 11.32 -8.86 23.06
CA ASN A 62 12.18 -9.59 22.15
C ASN A 62 12.60 -8.65 21.01
N TYR A 63 13.63 -9.03 20.26
CA TYR A 63 14.25 -8.18 19.24
C TYR A 63 14.44 -8.92 17.92
N GLU A 64 13.57 -9.89 17.65
CA GLU A 64 13.64 -10.77 16.48
C GLU A 64 13.54 -9.97 15.17
N PRO A 65 14.10 -10.47 14.05
CA PRO A 65 14.08 -9.77 12.75
C PRO A 65 12.66 -9.40 12.28
N LYS A 66 11.66 -10.23 12.60
CA LYS A 66 10.25 -9.98 12.26
C LYS A 66 9.70 -8.68 12.87
N ASN A 67 10.30 -8.20 13.96
CA ASN A 67 9.89 -6.95 14.61
C ASN A 67 10.29 -5.71 13.81
N ALA A 68 11.10 -5.86 12.76
CA ALA A 68 11.33 -4.83 11.76
C ALA A 68 10.48 -5.08 10.49
N HIS A 69 9.35 -5.78 10.64
CA HIS A 69 8.33 -6.01 9.62
C HIS A 69 6.95 -6.42 10.16
N ASP A 70 6.66 -6.10 11.42
CA ASP A 70 5.38 -6.44 12.05
C ASP A 70 4.37 -5.29 11.99
N LEU A 71 4.74 -4.19 11.32
CA LEU A 71 3.94 -2.98 11.16
C LEU A 71 3.58 -2.35 12.51
N ASN A 72 4.50 -2.42 13.49
CA ASN A 72 4.27 -1.93 14.84
C ASN A 72 5.42 -1.04 15.37
N TYR A 73 5.14 0.24 15.63
CA TYR A 73 6.13 1.20 16.16
C TYR A 73 6.67 0.82 17.56
N LYS A 74 6.03 -0.10 18.29
CA LYS A 74 6.41 -0.51 19.65
C LYS A 74 7.51 -1.57 19.68
N SER A 75 7.68 -2.32 18.60
CA SER A 75 8.68 -3.36 18.47
C SER A 75 9.90 -2.81 17.71
N ALA A 76 10.98 -3.58 17.72
CA ALA A 76 12.16 -3.31 16.91
C ALA A 76 12.97 -4.59 16.76
N TRP A 77 13.66 -4.70 15.62
CA TRP A 77 14.86 -5.51 15.55
C TRP A 77 16.01 -4.75 16.22
N VAL A 78 16.80 -5.46 17.01
CA VAL A 78 18.05 -4.98 17.60
C VAL A 78 19.10 -6.03 17.29
N GLU A 79 20.20 -5.61 16.68
CA GLU A 79 21.32 -6.50 16.38
C GLU A 79 21.93 -7.10 17.66
N GLY A 80 22.57 -8.28 17.56
CA GLY A 80 22.99 -9.08 18.71
C GLY A 80 24.49 -9.20 18.92
N VAL A 81 25.33 -8.46 18.19
CA VAL A 81 26.78 -8.53 18.30
C VAL A 81 27.33 -7.45 19.24
N PRO A 82 28.49 -7.66 19.89
CA PRO A 82 29.13 -6.60 20.64
C PRO A 82 29.49 -5.40 19.74
N GLY A 83 29.24 -4.19 20.24
CA GLY A 83 29.55 -2.94 19.54
C GLY A 83 28.32 -2.34 18.85
N TYR A 84 28.55 -1.66 17.73
CA TYR A 84 27.52 -0.89 17.01
C TYR A 84 26.86 -1.65 15.84
N GLY A 85 26.99 -2.98 15.80
CA GLY A 85 26.37 -3.79 14.74
C GLY A 85 26.79 -3.49 13.30
N LYS A 86 27.96 -2.87 13.07
CA LYS A 86 28.41 -2.59 11.70
C LYS A 86 28.62 -3.90 10.93
N GLY A 87 27.96 -4.03 9.78
CA GLY A 87 27.95 -5.25 8.96
C GLY A 87 26.80 -6.21 9.30
N GLU A 88 26.09 -5.99 10.40
CA GLU A 88 24.84 -6.71 10.68
C GLU A 88 23.76 -6.27 9.69
N TYR A 89 22.84 -7.18 9.41
CA TYR A 89 21.84 -6.96 8.38
C TYR A 89 20.49 -7.60 8.68
N LEU A 90 19.45 -7.01 8.10
CA LEU A 90 18.15 -7.63 7.86
C LEU A 90 18.07 -8.13 6.41
N MET A 91 17.41 -9.26 6.18
CA MET A 91 17.19 -9.82 4.86
C MET A 91 15.71 -10.15 4.67
N TYR A 92 15.13 -9.57 3.63
CA TYR A 92 13.75 -9.76 3.20
C TYR A 92 13.76 -10.64 1.96
N THR A 93 13.05 -11.75 2.02
CA THR A 93 12.82 -12.65 0.88
C THR A 93 11.43 -12.41 0.34
N PHE A 94 11.31 -12.33 -0.98
CA PHE A 94 10.04 -12.14 -1.69
C PHE A 94 9.86 -13.26 -2.70
N GLU A 95 8.61 -13.65 -2.93
CA GLU A 95 8.30 -14.59 -3.98
C GLU A 95 8.55 -13.96 -5.35
N GLY A 96 8.87 -14.79 -6.36
CA GLY A 96 9.03 -14.30 -7.73
C GLY A 96 7.82 -13.51 -8.24
N LYS A 97 6.61 -13.84 -7.75
CA LYS A 97 5.35 -13.18 -8.10
C LYS A 97 4.98 -11.97 -7.23
N SER A 98 5.75 -11.65 -6.19
CA SER A 98 5.45 -10.53 -5.31
C SER A 98 5.22 -9.23 -6.10
N PRO A 99 4.36 -8.32 -5.64
CA PRO A 99 4.21 -6.99 -6.23
C PRO A 99 5.56 -6.29 -6.35
N ARG A 100 5.68 -5.34 -7.27
CA ARG A 100 6.94 -4.60 -7.42
C ARG A 100 7.04 -3.51 -6.37
N ILE A 101 8.21 -3.35 -5.76
CA ILE A 101 8.50 -2.28 -4.79
C ILE A 101 8.97 -1.04 -5.55
N THR A 102 8.42 0.12 -5.23
CA THR A 102 8.88 1.43 -5.74
C THR A 102 9.28 2.39 -4.63
N GLU A 103 9.01 2.04 -3.37
CA GLU A 103 9.46 2.81 -2.22
C GLU A 103 9.86 1.90 -1.06
N ILE A 104 11.01 2.20 -0.47
CA ILE A 104 11.48 1.60 0.77
C ILE A 104 11.30 2.63 1.87
N ILE A 105 10.64 2.27 2.96
CA ILE A 105 10.35 3.18 4.07
C ILE A 105 10.99 2.61 5.33
N VAL A 106 11.80 3.43 6.01
CA VAL A 106 12.54 3.02 7.21
C VAL A 106 12.10 3.84 8.41
N VAL A 107 11.78 3.16 9.52
CA VAL A 107 11.59 3.75 10.84
C VAL A 107 12.83 3.42 11.68
N ASN A 108 13.73 4.40 11.70
CA ASN A 108 15.08 4.24 12.23
C ASN A 108 15.12 4.32 13.77
N GLY A 109 15.91 3.47 14.42
CA GLY A 109 16.02 3.43 15.89
C GLY A 109 14.88 2.68 16.58
N TYR A 110 14.89 2.66 17.92
CA TYR A 110 13.83 2.04 18.71
C TYR A 110 12.78 3.09 19.14
N VAL A 111 11.73 3.29 18.34
CA VAL A 111 10.88 4.48 18.44
C VAL A 111 9.76 4.41 19.49
N LYS A 112 9.66 3.31 20.25
CA LYS A 112 8.63 3.13 21.29
C LYS A 112 8.63 4.21 22.39
N SER A 113 9.75 4.93 22.56
CA SER A 113 9.86 6.10 23.43
C SER A 113 11.09 6.93 23.08
N GLU A 114 11.08 8.22 23.42
CA GLU A 114 12.24 9.11 23.23
C GLU A 114 13.51 8.56 23.92
N ALA A 115 13.36 7.98 25.11
CA ALA A 115 14.47 7.38 25.84
C ALA A 115 15.03 6.16 25.10
N ALA A 116 14.18 5.24 24.64
CA ALA A 116 14.62 4.08 23.86
C ALA A 116 15.33 4.51 22.56
N TYR A 117 14.78 5.51 21.88
CA TYR A 117 15.36 6.06 20.67
C TYR A 117 16.76 6.64 20.91
N ARG A 118 16.94 7.48 21.95
CA ARG A 118 18.23 8.12 22.23
C ARG A 118 19.25 7.20 22.89
N ASP A 119 18.80 6.29 23.76
CA ASP A 119 19.70 5.42 24.51
C ASP A 119 20.35 4.36 23.63
N ASN A 120 19.62 3.88 22.60
CA ASN A 120 20.13 2.94 21.60
C ASN A 120 20.81 3.65 20.42
N SER A 121 21.68 2.92 19.73
CA SER A 121 22.24 3.40 18.46
C SER A 121 21.18 3.34 17.36
N ARG A 122 21.24 4.29 16.42
CA ARG A 122 20.39 4.33 15.23
C ARG A 122 21.25 4.17 13.99
N VAL A 123 20.68 3.70 12.89
CA VAL A 123 21.41 3.59 11.64
C VAL A 123 21.55 4.96 10.99
N LYS A 124 22.75 5.27 10.49
CA LYS A 124 23.02 6.46 9.69
C LYS A 124 23.07 6.15 8.20
N LYS A 125 23.59 4.98 7.84
CA LYS A 125 23.62 4.49 6.46
C LYS A 125 23.30 3.01 6.40
N LEU A 126 22.32 2.66 5.57
CA LEU A 126 22.03 1.28 5.17
C LEU A 126 22.51 1.04 3.75
N LYS A 127 23.26 -0.04 3.53
CA LYS A 127 23.55 -0.53 2.18
C LYS A 127 22.55 -1.61 1.83
N VAL A 128 21.82 -1.36 0.75
CA VAL A 128 20.84 -2.30 0.23
C VAL A 128 21.48 -3.14 -0.87
N TYR A 129 21.27 -4.44 -0.82
CA TYR A 129 21.62 -5.37 -1.88
C TYR A 129 20.35 -5.97 -2.46
N LEU A 130 20.30 -6.09 -3.78
CA LEU A 130 19.26 -6.82 -4.51
C LEU A 130 19.88 -8.11 -5.06
N ASN A 131 19.41 -9.26 -4.61
CA ASN A 131 19.97 -10.58 -4.99
C ASN A 131 21.51 -10.61 -4.83
N ASP A 132 21.98 -10.22 -3.64
CA ASP A 132 23.39 -10.10 -3.24
C ASP A 132 24.26 -9.12 -4.04
N LYS A 133 23.68 -8.37 -4.97
CA LYS A 133 24.38 -7.29 -5.68
C LYS A 133 24.12 -5.96 -4.99
N PRO A 134 25.16 -5.14 -4.71
CA PRO A 134 24.96 -3.79 -4.20
C PRO A 134 23.97 -3.02 -5.08
N TYR A 135 22.96 -2.44 -4.46
CA TYR A 135 21.89 -1.73 -5.15
C TYR A 135 21.93 -0.22 -4.85
N VAL A 136 21.77 0.16 -3.59
CA VAL A 136 21.76 1.58 -3.17
C VAL A 136 22.29 1.74 -1.74
N VAL A 137 22.68 2.95 -1.36
CA VAL A 137 22.94 3.33 0.04
C VAL A 137 21.89 4.35 0.47
N LEU A 138 21.09 3.99 1.46
CA LEU A 138 20.09 4.87 2.07
C LEU A 138 20.76 5.68 3.19
N ASN A 139 20.67 7.00 3.10
CA ASN A 139 21.18 7.90 4.14
C ASN A 139 20.01 8.30 5.04
N LEU A 140 20.07 7.91 6.31
CA LEU A 140 18.99 8.14 7.27
C LEU A 140 19.29 9.39 8.10
N GLU A 141 18.27 10.23 8.26
CA GLU A 141 18.28 11.33 9.20
C GLU A 141 18.12 10.81 10.63
N ASP A 142 18.75 11.50 11.60
CA ASP A 142 18.64 11.19 13.03
C ASP A 142 17.37 11.81 13.62
N LYS A 143 16.20 11.35 13.16
CA LYS A 143 14.89 11.76 13.66
C LYS A 143 13.90 10.59 13.73
N ILE A 144 12.92 10.69 14.63
CA ILE A 144 11.76 9.78 14.68
C ILE A 144 10.80 10.19 13.55
N ALA A 145 10.85 9.47 12.44
CA ALA A 145 9.97 9.68 11.29
C ALA A 145 9.97 8.44 10.38
N ASN A 146 8.93 8.31 9.56
CA ASN A 146 8.94 7.43 8.40
C ASN A 146 9.83 8.08 7.32
N GLN A 147 10.92 7.43 6.97
CA GLN A 147 11.87 7.94 5.97
C GLN A 147 11.73 7.12 4.68
N GLY A 148 11.05 7.70 3.69
CA GLY A 148 10.78 7.09 2.40
C GLY A 148 11.89 7.32 1.36
N PHE A 149 12.24 6.27 0.63
CA PHE A 149 13.24 6.27 -0.42
C PHE A 149 12.65 5.68 -1.69
N LYS A 150 12.38 6.55 -2.67
CA LYS A 150 11.89 6.13 -3.99
C LYS A 150 12.96 5.37 -4.76
N VAL A 151 12.55 4.29 -5.40
CA VAL A 151 13.40 3.38 -6.17
C VAL A 151 12.73 3.00 -7.48
N GLU A 152 13.55 2.68 -8.49
CA GLU A 152 13.02 2.03 -9.69
C GLU A 152 12.35 0.70 -9.33
N PRO A 153 11.26 0.29 -10.00
CA PRO A 153 10.50 -0.91 -9.64
C PRO A 153 11.38 -2.14 -9.44
N ILE A 154 11.40 -2.66 -8.21
CA ILE A 154 12.13 -3.86 -7.81
C ILE A 154 11.17 -5.05 -7.84
N GLY A 155 11.55 -6.11 -8.56
CA GLY A 155 10.76 -7.33 -8.74
C GLY A 155 10.65 -7.72 -10.23
N ASN A 156 9.83 -8.71 -10.53
CA ASN A 156 9.66 -9.17 -11.92
C ASN A 156 8.75 -8.20 -12.72
N GLY A 157 9.32 -7.53 -13.72
CA GLY A 157 8.63 -6.53 -14.53
C GLY A 157 7.64 -7.08 -15.57
N ASN A 158 7.85 -8.30 -16.08
CA ASN A 158 6.92 -8.95 -17.01
C ASN A 158 5.85 -9.70 -16.20
N ARG A 159 4.64 -9.14 -16.17
CA ARG A 159 3.48 -9.67 -15.44
C ARG A 159 2.34 -10.14 -16.35
N GLU A 160 2.55 -10.17 -17.67
CA GLU A 160 1.51 -10.54 -18.63
C GLU A 160 1.15 -12.04 -18.56
N ASP A 161 2.14 -12.89 -18.27
CA ASP A 161 1.95 -14.33 -18.08
C ASP A 161 2.11 -14.71 -16.61
N TRP A 162 0.97 -14.89 -15.93
CA TRP A 162 0.94 -15.25 -14.52
C TRP A 162 1.55 -16.63 -14.23
N LYS A 163 1.39 -17.61 -15.12
CA LYS A 163 1.96 -18.95 -14.91
C LYS A 163 3.47 -18.92 -15.02
N ALA A 164 4.00 -18.12 -15.94
CA ALA A 164 5.44 -17.90 -16.01
C ALA A 164 5.96 -17.12 -14.79
N LEU A 165 5.20 -16.14 -14.30
CA LEU A 165 5.54 -15.36 -13.12
C LEU A 165 5.60 -16.22 -11.84
N GLU A 166 4.66 -17.15 -11.65
CA GLU A 166 4.65 -18.10 -10.51
C GLU A 166 5.89 -19.01 -10.47
N THR A 167 6.52 -19.24 -11.63
CA THR A 167 7.75 -20.05 -11.70
C THR A 167 9.04 -19.24 -11.53
N LYS A 168 8.93 -17.91 -11.37
CA LYS A 168 10.11 -17.06 -11.14
C LYS A 168 10.74 -17.36 -9.78
N PRO A 169 12.08 -17.35 -9.69
CA PRO A 169 12.74 -17.54 -8.41
C PRO A 169 12.40 -16.40 -7.45
N ASP A 170 12.43 -16.72 -6.17
CA ASP A 170 12.42 -15.74 -5.10
C ASP A 170 13.59 -14.76 -5.27
N TRP A 171 13.40 -13.54 -4.78
CA TRP A 171 14.40 -12.49 -4.80
C TRP A 171 14.53 -11.86 -3.41
N THR A 172 15.68 -11.24 -3.14
CA THR A 172 16.02 -10.75 -1.80
C THR A 172 16.44 -9.29 -1.79
N LEU A 173 16.06 -8.60 -0.72
CA LEU A 173 16.62 -7.32 -0.30
C LEU A 173 17.35 -7.49 1.03
N LYS A 174 18.66 -7.20 1.03
CA LYS A 174 19.49 -7.23 2.24
C LYS A 174 19.88 -5.81 2.64
N PHE A 175 19.61 -5.43 3.88
CA PHE A 175 19.86 -4.11 4.45
C PHE A 175 20.99 -4.21 5.48
N GLU A 176 22.21 -3.85 5.06
CA GLU A 176 23.42 -3.92 5.89
C GLU A 176 23.73 -2.57 6.56
N ILE A 177 24.01 -2.59 7.87
CA ILE A 177 24.41 -1.41 8.63
C ILE A 177 25.84 -1.00 8.24
N LEU A 178 25.99 0.16 7.60
CA LEU A 178 27.31 0.72 7.26
C LEU A 178 27.86 1.69 8.31
N GLU A 179 26.98 2.53 8.85
CA GLU A 179 27.33 3.63 9.75
C GLU A 179 26.16 3.85 10.71
N VAL A 180 26.45 4.24 11.95
CA VAL A 180 25.45 4.49 12.99
C VAL A 180 25.58 5.88 13.59
N TYR A 181 24.48 6.39 14.12
CA TYR A 181 24.51 7.39 15.17
C TYR A 181 24.56 6.68 16.52
N LYS A 182 25.52 7.06 17.37
CA LYS A 182 25.75 6.39 18.65
C LYS A 182 24.63 6.67 19.65
N GLY A 183 24.18 5.63 20.36
CA GLY A 183 23.29 5.75 21.51
C GLY A 183 23.95 6.47 22.68
N LEU A 184 23.14 7.03 23.57
CA LEU A 184 23.60 7.66 24.81
C LEU A 184 24.04 6.64 25.87
N LYS A 185 23.53 5.40 25.79
CA LYS A 185 23.72 4.38 26.82
C LYS A 185 24.14 3.02 26.28
N TYR A 186 23.57 2.60 25.17
CA TYR A 186 23.78 1.29 24.58
C TYR A 186 24.43 1.43 23.21
N GLU A 187 25.34 0.51 22.88
CA GLU A 187 25.93 0.44 21.55
C GLU A 187 24.98 -0.26 20.56
N ASP A 188 24.07 -1.10 21.08
CA ASP A 188 23.11 -1.89 20.32
C ASP A 188 22.31 -1.02 19.34
N THR A 189 22.36 -1.39 18.07
CA THR A 189 21.68 -0.65 16.99
C THR A 189 20.30 -1.22 16.71
N ALA A 190 19.30 -0.34 16.68
CA ALA A 190 17.91 -0.71 16.51
C ALA A 190 17.31 -0.19 15.19
N ILE A 191 16.39 -0.97 14.62
CA ILE A 191 15.47 -0.55 13.56
C ILE A 191 14.07 -0.99 13.98
N SER A 192 13.16 -0.03 14.13
CA SER A 192 11.78 -0.33 14.46
C SER A 192 11.01 -0.89 13.28
N GLU A 193 11.25 -0.42 12.06
CA GLU A 193 10.53 -0.94 10.90
C GLU A 193 11.30 -0.69 9.59
N ILE A 194 11.22 -1.65 8.65
CA ILE A 194 11.47 -1.40 7.23
C ILE A 194 10.29 -1.98 6.47
N TYR A 195 9.50 -1.12 5.84
CA TYR A 195 8.33 -1.54 5.09
C TYR A 195 8.34 -0.94 3.68
N PHE A 196 7.43 -1.42 2.83
CA PHE A 196 7.49 -1.17 1.40
C PHE A 196 6.18 -0.58 0.88
N ASP A 197 6.32 0.23 -0.16
CA ASP A 197 5.22 0.61 -1.05
C ASP A 197 5.60 0.31 -2.50
N GLY A 198 4.61 0.26 -3.39
CA GLY A 198 4.84 -0.26 -4.72
C GLY A 198 3.66 -0.30 -5.66
N LEU A 199 3.87 -0.98 -6.77
CA LEU A 199 2.89 -1.14 -7.85
C LEU A 199 2.11 -2.45 -7.70
N ASP A 200 1.20 -2.65 -8.64
CA ASP A 200 0.45 -3.90 -8.81
C ASP A 200 -0.60 -4.13 -7.71
N VAL A 201 -1.25 -3.09 -7.15
CA VAL A 201 -2.26 -3.20 -6.06
C VAL A 201 -3.64 -2.53 -6.26
N HIS A 202 -4.04 -2.18 -7.51
CA HIS A 202 -5.22 -1.35 -7.79
C HIS A 202 -6.11 -1.95 -8.89
N CYS A 203 -7.26 -2.52 -8.52
CA CYS A 203 -8.06 -3.32 -9.45
C CYS A 203 -9.50 -3.56 -8.96
N PHE A 204 -10.35 -4.05 -9.87
CA PHE A 204 -11.71 -4.53 -9.60
C PHE A 204 -11.78 -6.05 -9.50
N ALA A 205 -12.68 -6.57 -8.67
CA ALA A 205 -12.92 -8.01 -8.59
C ALA A 205 -13.45 -8.59 -9.91
N LYS A 206 -13.13 -9.88 -10.14
CA LYS A 206 -13.68 -10.69 -11.22
C LYS A 206 -15.20 -10.56 -11.34
N GLY A 207 -15.72 -10.55 -12.57
CA GLY A 207 -17.15 -10.46 -12.84
C GLY A 207 -17.68 -9.03 -12.99
N THR A 208 -16.86 -8.01 -12.68
CA THR A 208 -17.15 -6.61 -12.97
C THR A 208 -17.43 -6.45 -14.47
N LYS A 209 -18.57 -5.83 -14.81
CA LYS A 209 -19.08 -5.65 -16.17
C LYS A 209 -18.55 -4.33 -16.73
N VAL A 210 -17.68 -4.40 -17.73
CA VAL A 210 -17.18 -3.23 -18.44
C VAL A 210 -18.03 -3.00 -19.69
N GLN A 211 -18.49 -1.77 -19.88
CA GLN A 211 -19.27 -1.39 -21.04
C GLN A 211 -18.38 -1.23 -22.29
N LEU A 212 -18.79 -1.85 -23.38
CA LEU A 212 -18.15 -1.75 -24.68
C LEU A 212 -18.74 -0.60 -25.49
N ALA A 213 -18.08 -0.25 -26.60
CA ALA A 213 -18.50 0.82 -27.49
C ALA A 213 -19.91 0.65 -28.10
N ASP A 214 -20.42 -0.58 -28.18
CA ASP A 214 -21.76 -0.92 -28.71
C ASP A 214 -22.83 -1.01 -27.60
N ASN A 215 -22.52 -0.54 -26.39
CA ASN A 215 -23.32 -0.65 -25.16
C ASN A 215 -23.54 -2.08 -24.65
N SER A 216 -22.95 -3.09 -25.27
CA SER A 216 -22.86 -4.41 -24.65
C SER A 216 -21.88 -4.37 -23.46
N THR A 217 -21.94 -5.38 -22.60
CA THR A 217 -20.99 -5.50 -21.48
C THR A 217 -20.14 -6.74 -21.63
N LYS A 218 -18.86 -6.64 -21.28
CA LYS A 218 -17.96 -7.79 -21.13
C LYS A 218 -17.47 -7.84 -19.68
N ASN A 219 -17.29 -9.05 -19.14
CA ASN A 219 -16.62 -9.15 -17.85
C ASN A 219 -15.17 -8.67 -17.98
N ILE A 220 -14.68 -7.99 -16.95
CA ILE A 220 -13.36 -7.40 -16.93
C ILE A 220 -12.25 -8.43 -17.16
N GLU A 221 -12.40 -9.66 -16.65
CA GLU A 221 -11.43 -10.74 -16.85
C GLU A 221 -11.35 -11.26 -18.29
N ASN A 222 -12.32 -10.92 -19.13
CA ASN A 222 -12.42 -11.36 -20.53
C ASN A 222 -12.08 -10.25 -21.53
N LEU A 223 -11.73 -9.05 -21.06
CA LEU A 223 -11.25 -7.96 -21.92
C LEU A 223 -9.89 -8.32 -22.53
N LYS A 224 -9.63 -7.75 -23.71
CA LYS A 224 -8.38 -7.93 -24.45
C LYS A 224 -7.85 -6.58 -24.91
N ILE A 225 -6.52 -6.49 -25.01
CA ILE A 225 -5.88 -5.36 -25.70
C ILE A 225 -6.47 -5.24 -27.09
N GLY A 226 -6.94 -4.04 -27.41
CA GLY A 226 -7.61 -3.73 -28.65
C GLY A 226 -9.13 -3.79 -28.66
N ASP A 227 -9.77 -4.29 -27.60
CA ASP A 227 -11.21 -4.09 -27.40
C ASP A 227 -11.53 -2.58 -27.33
N MET A 228 -12.71 -2.20 -27.80
CA MET A 228 -13.24 -0.83 -27.72
C MET A 228 -14.18 -0.72 -26.52
N VAL A 229 -13.82 0.06 -25.52
CA VAL A 229 -14.63 0.29 -24.31
C VAL A 229 -15.22 1.68 -24.30
N ALA A 230 -16.35 1.83 -23.62
CA ALA A 230 -16.99 3.11 -23.40
C ALA A 230 -16.28 3.89 -22.28
N TYR A 231 -16.15 5.20 -22.47
CA TYR A 231 -15.73 6.15 -21.45
C TYR A 231 -16.59 7.41 -21.52
N LEU A 232 -16.69 8.13 -20.41
CA LEU A 232 -17.40 9.40 -20.34
C LEU A 232 -16.45 10.55 -20.62
N ASP A 233 -16.74 11.34 -21.65
CA ASP A 233 -16.08 12.64 -21.83
C ASP A 233 -16.61 13.60 -20.76
N LEU A 234 -15.78 13.98 -19.80
CA LEU A 234 -16.19 14.81 -18.67
C LEU A 234 -16.52 16.26 -19.07
N GLU A 235 -16.05 16.74 -20.22
CA GLU A 235 -16.34 18.08 -20.73
C GLU A 235 -17.69 18.10 -21.45
N THR A 236 -17.90 17.18 -22.39
CA THR A 236 -19.15 17.14 -23.18
C THR A 236 -20.28 16.37 -22.50
N LYS A 237 -19.96 15.56 -21.49
CA LYS A 237 -20.84 14.59 -20.83
C LYS A 237 -21.41 13.52 -21.79
N GLU A 238 -20.71 13.28 -22.90
CA GLU A 238 -21.08 12.25 -23.86
C GLU A 238 -20.29 10.98 -23.62
N ILE A 239 -20.95 9.83 -23.79
CA ILE A 239 -20.26 8.54 -23.79
C ILE A 239 -19.57 8.38 -25.16
N LYS A 240 -18.25 8.25 -25.12
CA LYS A 240 -17.39 7.99 -26.27
C LYS A 240 -16.77 6.60 -26.12
N SER A 241 -15.97 6.18 -27.10
CA SER A 241 -15.25 4.92 -27.02
C SER A 241 -13.77 5.08 -27.31
N ALA A 242 -12.97 4.23 -26.67
CA ALA A 242 -11.52 4.18 -26.87
C ALA A 242 -11.02 2.74 -26.86
N LYS A 243 -9.88 2.56 -27.52
CA LYS A 243 -9.20 1.27 -27.63
C LYS A 243 -8.40 1.00 -26.36
N ILE A 244 -8.53 -0.20 -25.80
CA ILE A 244 -7.66 -0.68 -24.74
C ILE A 244 -6.24 -0.84 -25.26
N GLU A 245 -5.28 -0.18 -24.62
CA GLU A 245 -3.85 -0.31 -24.92
C GLU A 245 -3.12 -1.14 -23.86
N LYS A 246 -3.60 -1.13 -22.61
CA LYS A 246 -3.01 -1.90 -21.51
C LYS A 246 -4.05 -2.38 -20.50
N LEU A 247 -3.87 -3.62 -20.02
CA LEU A 247 -4.67 -4.28 -18.99
C LEU A 247 -3.74 -4.75 -17.88
N GLU A 248 -4.23 -4.80 -16.65
CA GLU A 248 -3.53 -5.41 -15.51
C GLU A 248 -4.41 -6.51 -14.89
N LYS A 249 -3.77 -7.54 -14.35
CA LYS A 249 -4.41 -8.62 -13.59
C LYS A 249 -3.56 -8.92 -12.36
N VAL A 250 -4.17 -8.87 -11.17
CA VAL A 250 -3.48 -9.16 -9.89
C VAL A 250 -4.42 -9.84 -8.90
N ILE A 251 -3.88 -10.57 -7.91
CA ILE A 251 -4.65 -11.08 -6.78
C ILE A 251 -4.54 -10.08 -5.63
N HIS A 252 -5.68 -9.68 -5.04
CA HIS A 252 -5.73 -8.75 -3.92
C HIS A 252 -6.47 -9.33 -2.72
N HIS A 253 -6.04 -8.90 -1.54
CA HIS A 253 -6.77 -8.99 -0.28
C HIS A 253 -7.39 -7.62 0.09
N GLY A 254 -8.37 -7.61 1.01
CA GLY A 254 -8.87 -6.37 1.61
C GLY A 254 -9.69 -5.50 0.65
N LEU A 255 -10.40 -6.14 -0.28
CA LEU A 255 -11.32 -5.47 -1.20
C LEU A 255 -12.51 -4.90 -0.45
N VAL A 256 -13.08 -3.83 -1.00
CA VAL A 256 -14.32 -3.25 -0.51
C VAL A 256 -15.43 -3.47 -1.53
N ARG A 257 -16.60 -3.87 -1.04
CA ARG A 257 -17.82 -3.93 -1.83
C ARG A 257 -18.66 -2.70 -1.54
N TYR A 258 -18.83 -1.88 -2.57
CA TYR A 258 -19.75 -0.75 -2.56
C TYR A 258 -21.13 -1.24 -2.99
N LYS A 259 -22.17 -0.88 -2.23
CA LYS A 259 -23.57 -1.13 -2.59
C LYS A 259 -24.33 0.17 -2.73
N PHE A 260 -25.15 0.25 -3.76
CA PHE A 260 -25.86 1.46 -4.13
C PHE A 260 -27.38 1.30 -4.01
N GLU A 261 -28.08 2.43 -3.90
CA GLU A 261 -29.54 2.48 -3.73
C GLU A 261 -30.29 1.80 -4.89
N SER A 262 -29.76 1.87 -6.12
CA SER A 262 -30.35 1.17 -7.27
C SER A 262 -30.21 -0.36 -7.23
N GLY A 263 -29.38 -0.89 -6.31
CA GLY A 263 -28.99 -2.30 -6.25
C GLY A 263 -27.72 -2.64 -7.04
N ILE A 264 -27.04 -1.65 -7.64
CA ILE A 264 -25.69 -1.84 -8.18
C ILE A 264 -24.76 -2.26 -7.02
N GLU A 265 -23.87 -3.21 -7.32
CA GLU A 265 -22.74 -3.55 -6.46
C GLU A 265 -21.46 -3.53 -7.28
N ILE A 266 -20.36 -3.04 -6.72
CA ILE A 266 -19.03 -3.17 -7.31
C ILE A 266 -18.02 -3.47 -6.21
N THR A 267 -17.08 -4.37 -6.50
CA THR A 267 -16.00 -4.72 -5.57
C THR A 267 -14.68 -4.25 -6.16
N ALA A 268 -13.96 -3.41 -5.43
CA ALA A 268 -12.73 -2.78 -5.89
C ALA A 268 -11.71 -2.64 -4.75
N THR A 269 -10.48 -2.30 -5.09
CA THR A 269 -9.51 -1.80 -4.11
C THR A 269 -9.96 -0.44 -3.58
N GLN A 270 -9.56 -0.11 -2.35
CA GLN A 270 -10.05 1.10 -1.65
C GLN A 270 -9.57 2.42 -2.29
N ASP A 271 -8.49 2.37 -3.04
CA ASP A 271 -7.89 3.51 -3.72
C ASP A 271 -8.30 3.63 -5.19
N HIS A 272 -9.18 2.75 -5.68
CA HIS A 272 -9.68 2.88 -7.04
C HIS A 272 -10.49 4.18 -7.19
N PRO A 273 -10.17 5.07 -8.15
CA PRO A 273 -10.88 6.32 -8.33
C PRO A 273 -12.29 6.14 -8.91
N PHE A 274 -13.28 6.75 -8.28
CA PHE A 274 -14.65 6.88 -8.77
C PHE A 274 -15.00 8.34 -9.03
N ARG A 275 -15.83 8.60 -10.04
CA ARG A 275 -16.34 9.94 -10.29
C ARG A 275 -17.56 10.19 -9.42
N ILE A 276 -17.51 11.22 -8.58
CA ILE A 276 -18.57 11.61 -7.65
C ILE A 276 -19.14 12.96 -8.07
N GLU A 277 -20.47 13.06 -8.06
CA GLU A 277 -21.18 14.31 -8.34
C GLU A 277 -20.78 15.39 -7.32
N ASN A 278 -20.48 16.58 -7.81
CA ASN A 278 -20.07 17.75 -7.01
C ASN A 278 -18.75 17.63 -6.22
N LYS A 279 -18.06 16.48 -6.25
CA LYS A 279 -16.70 16.32 -5.66
C LYS A 279 -15.61 16.07 -6.69
N GLY A 280 -15.97 15.56 -7.86
CA GLY A 280 -14.99 15.20 -8.87
C GLY A 280 -14.48 13.77 -8.67
N TRP A 281 -13.17 13.54 -8.74
CA TRP A 281 -12.61 12.21 -8.48
C TRP A 281 -12.54 11.96 -6.97
N ALA A 282 -12.92 10.77 -6.52
CA ALA A 282 -12.77 10.36 -5.14
C ALA A 282 -12.41 8.87 -5.00
N SER A 283 -11.77 8.50 -3.90
CA SER A 283 -11.56 7.10 -3.49
C SER A 283 -11.72 6.97 -1.97
N LEU A 284 -11.75 5.75 -1.41
CA LEU A 284 -11.70 5.58 0.05
C LEU A 284 -10.32 5.89 0.63
N LYS A 285 -9.27 5.85 -0.20
CA LYS A 285 -7.88 6.18 0.17
C LYS A 285 -7.26 7.20 -0.81
N PRO A 286 -7.65 8.48 -0.72
CA PRO A 286 -7.25 9.49 -1.69
C PRO A 286 -5.73 9.67 -1.77
N ASP A 287 -5.03 9.61 -0.64
CA ASP A 287 -3.56 9.75 -0.60
C ASP A 287 -2.84 8.70 -1.45
N LYS A 288 -3.45 7.52 -1.64
CA LYS A 288 -2.91 6.47 -2.52
C LYS A 288 -3.22 6.73 -3.97
N SER A 289 -4.39 7.29 -4.28
CA SER A 289 -4.79 7.58 -5.65
C SER A 289 -4.07 8.78 -6.24
N LYS A 290 -3.58 9.73 -5.42
CA LYS A 290 -2.87 10.95 -5.87
C LYS A 290 -1.61 10.71 -6.70
N GLN A 291 -1.05 9.49 -6.65
CA GLN A 291 0.13 9.14 -7.45
C GLN A 291 -0.18 8.94 -8.94
N TYR A 292 -1.45 8.73 -9.30
CA TYR A 292 -1.90 8.56 -10.68
C TYR A 292 -2.09 9.89 -11.37
N LYS A 293 -1.80 9.90 -12.67
CA LYS A 293 -1.97 11.05 -13.54
C LYS A 293 -3.44 11.49 -13.55
N GLY A 294 -3.70 12.74 -13.19
CA GLY A 294 -5.06 13.32 -13.19
C GLY A 294 -5.83 13.17 -11.88
N PHE A 295 -5.22 12.61 -10.83
CA PHE A 295 -5.84 12.39 -9.51
C PHE A 295 -5.15 13.17 -8.39
N GLU A 296 -4.37 14.20 -8.71
CA GLU A 296 -3.58 14.98 -7.74
C GLU A 296 -4.46 15.65 -6.66
N ASN A 297 -5.71 15.98 -7.01
CA ASN A 297 -6.72 16.59 -6.14
C ASN A 297 -7.89 15.63 -5.85
N ILE A 298 -7.65 14.33 -5.77
CA ILE A 298 -8.68 13.34 -5.46
C ILE A 298 -9.19 13.46 -4.02
N GLU A 299 -10.51 13.34 -3.86
CA GLU A 299 -11.23 13.50 -2.59
C GLU A 299 -11.58 12.17 -1.91
N LYS A 300 -12.05 12.20 -0.66
CA LYS A 300 -12.50 10.99 0.07
C LYS A 300 -13.96 10.65 -0.20
N ILE A 301 -14.24 9.36 -0.43
CA ILE A 301 -15.60 8.79 -0.53
C ILE A 301 -16.23 8.65 0.86
N TYR A 302 -17.50 9.01 0.96
CA TYR A 302 -18.34 8.80 2.14
C TYR A 302 -19.67 8.13 1.77
N ILE A 303 -20.25 7.36 2.69
CA ILE A 303 -21.61 6.84 2.52
C ILE A 303 -22.58 8.03 2.33
N GLY A 304 -23.47 7.92 1.35
CA GLY A 304 -24.37 8.97 0.93
C GLY A 304 -23.89 9.79 -0.27
N ASP A 305 -22.64 9.61 -0.69
CA ASP A 305 -22.13 10.23 -1.92
C ASP A 305 -22.88 9.73 -3.16
N LEU A 306 -23.06 10.64 -4.12
CA LEU A 306 -23.71 10.37 -5.41
C LEU A 306 -22.64 10.06 -6.46
N PHE A 307 -22.50 8.79 -6.79
CA PHE A 307 -21.55 8.33 -7.80
C PHE A 307 -22.11 8.59 -9.18
N LEU A 308 -21.28 9.08 -10.10
CA LEU A 308 -21.66 9.20 -11.49
C LEU A 308 -21.81 7.82 -12.13
N THR A 309 -22.88 7.65 -12.88
CA THR A 309 -23.18 6.45 -13.66
C THR A 309 -23.44 6.81 -15.12
N GLU A 310 -23.49 5.82 -16.00
CA GLU A 310 -23.89 6.02 -17.40
C GLU A 310 -25.32 6.60 -17.55
N LYS A 311 -26.18 6.49 -16.53
CA LYS A 311 -27.59 6.93 -16.55
C LYS A 311 -27.89 8.14 -15.66
N GLY A 312 -26.86 8.77 -15.07
CA GLY A 312 -27.03 9.87 -14.12
C GLY A 312 -26.18 9.64 -12.88
N THR A 313 -26.81 9.49 -11.72
CA THR A 313 -26.12 9.28 -10.45
C THR A 313 -26.77 8.17 -9.64
N ASP A 314 -26.00 7.53 -8.78
CA ASP A 314 -26.50 6.54 -7.84
C ASP A 314 -25.86 6.74 -6.46
N LYS A 315 -26.66 6.54 -5.41
CA LYS A 315 -26.27 6.87 -4.05
C LYS A 315 -25.61 5.69 -3.37
N LEU A 316 -24.42 5.90 -2.82
CA LEU A 316 -23.74 4.89 -2.01
C LEU A 316 -24.47 4.69 -0.68
N ILE A 317 -24.91 3.47 -0.40
CA ILE A 317 -25.67 3.14 0.83
C ILE A 317 -24.87 2.28 1.81
N SER A 318 -23.91 1.49 1.34
CA SER A 318 -23.03 0.73 2.24
C SER A 318 -21.69 0.40 1.60
N ILE A 319 -20.71 0.16 2.46
CA ILE A 319 -19.38 -0.34 2.11
C ILE A 319 -19.12 -1.54 3.01
N ASP A 320 -18.88 -2.71 2.43
CA ASP A 320 -18.52 -3.92 3.15
C ASP A 320 -17.05 -4.29 2.87
N PHE A 321 -16.25 -4.47 3.92
CA PHE A 321 -14.88 -4.97 3.77
C PHE A 321 -14.91 -6.49 3.60
N LEU A 322 -14.21 -6.98 2.57
CA LEU A 322 -14.15 -8.39 2.24
C LEU A 322 -12.84 -9.00 2.72
N GLU A 323 -12.94 -10.11 3.44
CA GLU A 323 -11.81 -10.95 3.79
C GLU A 323 -11.46 -11.93 2.66
N GLY A 324 -10.17 -12.30 2.58
CA GLY A 324 -9.67 -13.28 1.63
C GLY A 324 -9.12 -12.72 0.32
N GLU A 325 -8.46 -13.59 -0.43
CA GLU A 325 -7.86 -13.30 -1.74
C GLU A 325 -8.90 -13.34 -2.85
N GLN A 326 -8.85 -12.38 -3.77
CA GLN A 326 -9.62 -12.43 -5.01
C GLN A 326 -8.77 -11.99 -6.19
N GLU A 327 -9.00 -12.63 -7.35
CA GLU A 327 -8.47 -12.14 -8.62
C GLU A 327 -9.15 -10.81 -8.97
N THR A 328 -8.32 -9.86 -9.38
CA THR A 328 -8.71 -8.51 -9.71
C THR A 328 -8.05 -8.03 -11.01
N TYR A 329 -8.70 -7.06 -11.66
CA TYR A 329 -8.37 -6.60 -13.01
C TYR A 329 -8.56 -5.08 -13.11
N THR A 330 -7.78 -4.40 -13.96
CA THR A 330 -8.04 -2.99 -14.32
C THR A 330 -7.62 -2.70 -15.76
N ILE A 331 -8.09 -1.57 -16.31
CA ILE A 331 -7.60 -0.98 -17.56
C ILE A 331 -6.62 0.12 -17.18
N SER A 332 -5.32 -0.09 -17.42
CA SER A 332 -4.27 0.86 -17.04
C SER A 332 -3.89 1.86 -18.14
N ARG A 333 -4.36 1.65 -19.37
CA ARG A 333 -4.23 2.64 -20.46
C ARG A 333 -5.28 2.45 -21.55
N LEU A 334 -5.93 3.56 -21.92
CA LEU A 334 -6.71 3.71 -23.16
C LEU A 334 -5.97 4.62 -24.15
N ARG A 335 -6.23 4.43 -25.44
CA ARG A 335 -5.70 5.31 -26.49
C ARG A 335 -6.14 6.77 -26.33
N TYR A 336 -7.37 6.98 -25.84
CA TYR A 336 -7.97 8.28 -25.54
C TYR A 336 -8.86 8.13 -24.30
N GLY A 337 -9.05 9.22 -23.55
CA GLY A 337 -9.80 9.21 -22.30
C GLY A 337 -8.99 8.69 -21.11
N ASP A 338 -9.49 9.01 -19.91
CA ASP A 338 -8.86 8.76 -18.61
C ASP A 338 -9.79 7.98 -17.65
N ASN A 339 -10.90 7.47 -18.17
CA ASN A 339 -11.91 6.75 -17.42
C ASN A 339 -12.54 5.64 -18.27
N PHE A 340 -13.31 4.76 -17.63
CA PHE A 340 -14.17 3.79 -18.29
C PHE A 340 -15.40 3.51 -17.43
N ILE A 341 -16.33 2.71 -17.97
CA ILE A 341 -17.59 2.40 -17.28
C ILE A 341 -17.57 0.96 -16.77
N ALA A 342 -17.68 0.79 -15.45
CA ALA A 342 -17.63 -0.48 -14.74
C ALA A 342 -18.88 -0.66 -13.85
N ASN A 343 -19.65 -1.73 -14.07
CA ASN A 343 -20.98 -1.94 -13.47
C ASN A 343 -21.90 -0.70 -13.59
N GLY A 344 -21.75 0.06 -14.69
CA GLY A 344 -22.48 1.29 -14.93
C GLY A 344 -21.92 2.53 -14.22
N LEU A 345 -20.91 2.41 -13.37
CA LEU A 345 -20.24 3.50 -12.66
C LEU A 345 -19.08 4.06 -13.50
N ILE A 346 -18.82 5.37 -13.39
CA ILE A 346 -17.68 6.02 -14.03
C ILE A 346 -16.46 5.91 -13.12
N VAL A 347 -15.42 5.23 -13.60
CA VAL A 347 -14.22 4.88 -12.84
C VAL A 347 -12.96 5.31 -13.57
N GLY A 348 -11.93 5.70 -12.81
CA GLY A 348 -10.69 6.26 -13.35
C GLY A 348 -9.73 5.20 -13.92
N ILE A 349 -8.88 5.61 -14.85
CA ILE A 349 -7.75 4.82 -15.35
C ILE A 349 -6.50 5.18 -14.56
N GLU A 350 -5.86 4.19 -13.98
CA GLU A 350 -4.68 4.37 -13.13
C GLU A 350 -3.39 4.41 -13.97
N GLU A 351 -3.24 5.45 -14.79
CA GLU A 351 -2.00 5.69 -15.54
C GLU A 351 -0.94 6.34 -14.65
N LEU A 352 0.24 5.73 -14.54
CA LEU A 352 1.38 6.30 -13.82
C LEU A 352 2.08 7.40 -14.63
N ASN A 353 2.49 8.47 -13.95
CA ASN A 353 3.42 9.45 -14.50
C ASN A 353 4.81 8.78 -14.61
N TYR A 354 5.24 8.46 -15.83
CA TYR A 354 6.62 8.06 -16.13
C TYR A 354 7.40 9.24 -16.69
#